data_AF-A0A2V7VAG2-F1
#
_entry.id   AF-A0A2V7VAG2-F1
#
_cell.length_a   1.000
_cell.length_b   1.000
_cell.length_c   1.000
_cell.angle_alpha   90.00
_cell.angle_beta   90.00
_cell.angle_gamma   90.00
#
_symmetry.space_group_name_H-M   'P 1'
#
loop_
_entity.id
_entity.type
_entity.pdbx_description
1 polymer ?
#
loop_
_entity_poly.entity_id
_entity_poly.type
_entity_poly.pdbx_seq_one_letter_code
_entity_poly.pdbx_strand_id
1 'polypeptide(L)'
;MVKAVPPDLDDAALRRYLLGLLPEAEAEPLEEAYFARPEVLETLRGVEDDLLDDYAAGRLSPGEKGAFEGRYLASPRLRDRVVAARALRLASADRLPARMAIVRAKPWVARLAIAAGVLLAVGALWRWPPRPREVTSASHPMTSLAPQTAPASTPGPGL
;
A
#
# COMPACT_ATOMS: atom_id res chain seq x y z
N MET A 1 29.86 18.51 -12.31
CA MET A 1 29.45 17.32 -13.09
C MET A 1 28.55 16.54 -12.16
N VAL A 2 27.23 16.64 -12.31
CA VAL A 2 26.27 15.96 -11.43
C VAL A 2 26.39 14.47 -11.72
N LYS A 3 26.88 13.66 -10.76
CA LYS A 3 26.90 12.20 -10.91
C LYS A 3 25.46 11.76 -11.12
N ALA A 4 25.23 10.91 -12.11
CA ALA A 4 23.92 10.35 -12.36
C ALA A 4 23.46 9.64 -11.08
N VAL A 5 22.28 10.04 -10.61
CA VAL A 5 21.55 9.35 -9.55
C VAL A 5 21.42 7.89 -9.97
N PRO A 6 21.74 6.90 -9.12
CA PRO A 6 21.63 5.51 -9.49
C PRO A 6 20.19 5.23 -9.96
N PRO A 7 19.99 4.60 -11.13
CA PRO A 7 18.65 4.29 -11.65
C PRO A 7 17.85 3.32 -10.75
N ASP A 8 18.49 2.80 -9.71
CA ASP A 8 18.05 1.78 -8.76
C ASP A 8 17.82 2.32 -7.33
N LEU A 9 17.55 3.63 -7.17
CA LEU A 9 17.04 4.19 -5.91
C LEU A 9 15.61 3.75 -5.58
N ASP A 10 15.40 2.45 -5.46
CA ASP A 10 14.18 1.87 -4.95
C ASP A 10 14.18 1.81 -3.41
N ASP A 11 13.02 1.52 -2.82
CA ASP A 11 12.88 1.40 -1.37
C ASP A 11 13.85 0.38 -0.76
N ALA A 12 14.28 -0.64 -1.52
CA ALA A 12 15.22 -1.65 -1.04
C ALA A 12 16.65 -1.11 -0.96
N ALA A 13 17.08 -0.28 -1.92
CA ALA A 13 18.35 0.45 -1.84
C ALA A 13 18.35 1.45 -0.68
N LEU A 14 17.26 2.23 -0.52
CA LEU A 14 17.12 3.17 0.59
C LEU A 14 17.14 2.46 1.95
N ARG A 15 16.46 1.31 2.06
CA ARG A 15 16.47 0.50 3.29
C ARG A 15 17.86 -0.05 3.60
N ARG A 16 18.59 -0.54 2.60
CA ARG A 16 19.99 -0.97 2.77
C ARG A 16 20.89 0.19 3.19
N TYR A 17 20.70 1.38 2.62
CA TYR A 17 21.42 2.59 3.01
C TYR A 17 21.17 2.94 4.49
N LEU A 18 19.91 2.98 4.92
CA LEU A 18 19.53 3.27 6.31
C LEU A 18 20.11 2.26 7.30
N LEU A 19 20.25 1.00 6.90
CA LEU A 19 20.88 -0.06 7.69
C LEU A 19 22.42 -0.05 7.63
N GLY A 20 23.03 0.79 6.79
CA GLY A 20 24.48 0.80 6.57
C GLY A 20 24.99 -0.42 5.79
N LEU A 21 24.12 -1.05 4.99
CA LEU A 21 24.41 -2.22 4.17
C LEU A 21 24.60 -1.89 2.69
N LEU A 22 24.41 -0.63 2.30
CA LEU A 22 24.66 -0.18 0.93
C LEU A 22 26.16 0.10 0.75
N PRO A 23 26.81 -0.38 -0.33
CA PRO A 23 28.20 -0.06 -0.62
C PRO A 23 28.44 1.44 -0.74
N GLU A 24 29.59 1.92 -0.28
CA GLU A 24 29.93 3.36 -0.29
C GLU A 24 29.80 4.00 -1.69
N ALA A 25 30.23 3.28 -2.73
CA ALA A 25 30.14 3.74 -4.11
C ALA A 25 28.69 3.98 -4.60
N GLU A 26 27.72 3.30 -4.00
CA GLU A 26 26.28 3.48 -4.25
C GLU A 26 25.65 4.47 -3.25
N ALA A 27 26.20 4.59 -2.04
CA ALA A 27 25.74 5.51 -1.00
C ALA A 27 26.05 6.98 -1.33
N GLU A 28 27.28 7.28 -1.79
CA GLU A 28 27.71 8.64 -2.14
C GLU A 28 26.73 9.37 -3.10
N PRO A 29 26.33 8.80 -4.25
CA PRO A 29 25.39 9.47 -5.14
C PRO A 29 23.95 9.53 -4.58
N LEU A 30 23.57 8.64 -3.66
CA LEU A 30 22.31 8.75 -2.92
C LEU A 30 22.34 9.93 -1.93
N GLU A 31 23.47 10.15 -1.25
CA GLU A 31 23.65 11.27 -0.34
C GLU A 31 23.52 12.61 -1.07
N GLU A 32 24.27 12.78 -2.17
CA GLU A 32 24.12 13.95 -3.04
C GLU A 32 22.67 14.14 -3.50
N ALA A 33 22.00 13.04 -3.87
CA ALA A 33 20.63 13.06 -4.36
C ALA A 33 19.63 13.60 -3.34
N TYR A 34 19.64 13.12 -2.09
CA TYR A 34 18.66 13.58 -1.10
C TYR A 34 19.02 14.94 -0.48
N PHE A 35 20.29 15.37 -0.52
CA PHE A 35 20.65 16.74 -0.18
C PHE A 35 20.16 17.76 -1.22
N ALA A 36 20.17 17.38 -2.50
CA ALA A 36 19.79 18.28 -3.59
C ALA A 36 18.29 18.24 -3.93
N ARG A 37 17.60 17.13 -3.66
CA ARG A 37 16.21 16.91 -4.09
C ARG A 37 15.31 16.53 -2.91
N PRO A 38 14.41 17.43 -2.48
CA PRO A 38 13.50 17.19 -1.36
C PRO A 38 12.66 15.91 -1.52
N GLU A 39 12.28 15.54 -2.75
CA GLU A 39 11.45 14.37 -3.04
C GLU A 39 12.15 13.06 -2.67
N VAL A 40 13.47 13.00 -2.83
CA VAL A 40 14.29 11.84 -2.46
C VAL A 40 14.41 11.76 -0.94
N LEU A 41 14.58 12.91 -0.28
CA LEU A 41 14.61 12.97 1.18
C LEU A 41 13.28 12.51 1.79
N GLU A 42 12.15 12.93 1.23
CA GLU A 42 10.82 12.47 1.68
C GLU A 42 10.64 10.96 1.48
N THR A 43 11.13 10.42 0.36
CA THR A 43 11.08 8.98 0.11
C THR A 43 11.95 8.23 1.14
N LEU A 44 13.17 8.70 1.40
CA LEU A 44 14.07 8.13 2.41
C LEU A 44 13.44 8.16 3.82
N ARG A 45 12.77 9.26 4.18
CA ARG A 45 12.02 9.38 5.44
C ARG A 45 10.89 8.36 5.53
N GLY A 46 10.13 8.18 4.44
CA GLY A 46 9.07 7.16 4.38
C GLY A 46 9.61 5.75 4.60
N VAL A 47 10.71 5.39 3.95
CA VAL A 47 11.37 4.09 4.14
C VAL A 47 11.92 3.93 5.56
N GLU A 48 12.40 5.01 6.18
CA GLU A 48 12.88 5.01 7.55
C GLU A 48 11.77 4.81 8.59
N ASP A 49 10.63 5.49 8.42
CA ASP A 49 9.48 5.32 9.30
C ASP A 49 8.95 3.88 9.22
N ASP A 50 8.91 3.33 8.01
CA ASP A 50 8.61 1.92 7.75
C ASP A 50 9.59 0.96 8.46
N LEU A 51 10.89 1.29 8.46
CA LEU A 51 11.93 0.51 9.13
C LEU A 51 11.78 0.58 10.65
N LEU A 52 11.48 1.76 11.21
CA LEU A 52 11.20 1.97 12.64
C LEU A 52 9.97 1.18 13.09
N ASP A 53 8.90 1.19 12.29
CA ASP A 53 7.68 0.43 12.54
C ASP A 53 7.94 -1.09 12.48
N ASP A 54 8.71 -1.56 11.50
CA ASP A 54 9.10 -2.97 11.40
C ASP A 54 9.95 -3.41 12.60
N TYR A 55 10.88 -2.57 13.07
CA TYR A 55 11.66 -2.83 14.28
C TYR A 55 10.78 -2.87 15.53
N ALA A 56 9.92 -1.85 15.72
CA ALA A 56 9.00 -1.79 16.86
C ALA A 56 8.00 -2.95 16.88
N ALA A 57 7.67 -3.50 15.72
CA ALA A 57 6.81 -4.67 15.58
C ALA A 57 7.53 -6.02 15.66
N GLY A 58 8.87 -6.04 15.71
CA GLY A 58 9.65 -7.28 15.68
C GLY A 58 9.60 -8.01 14.34
N ARG A 59 9.43 -7.29 13.23
CA ARG A 59 9.32 -7.85 11.86
C ARG A 59 10.63 -7.86 11.06
N LEU A 60 11.71 -7.31 11.60
CA LEU A 60 13.01 -7.36 10.93
C LEU A 60 13.59 -8.77 10.91
N SER A 61 14.22 -9.16 9.80
CA SER A 61 15.03 -10.37 9.76
C SER A 61 16.21 -10.28 10.75
N PRO A 62 16.82 -11.40 11.17
CA PRO A 62 17.94 -11.36 12.11
C PRO A 62 19.11 -10.48 11.64
N GLY A 63 19.44 -10.52 10.34
CA GLY A 63 20.51 -9.70 9.75
C GLY A 63 20.16 -8.20 9.76
N GLU A 64 18.95 -7.84 9.33
CA GLU A 64 18.48 -6.45 9.38
C GLU A 64 18.40 -5.93 10.82
N LYS A 65 17.94 -6.76 11.76
CA LYS A 65 17.84 -6.40 13.17
C LYS A 65 19.21 -6.07 13.75
N GLY A 66 20.23 -6.89 13.48
CA GLY A 66 21.59 -6.63 13.94
C GLY A 66 22.15 -5.32 13.37
N ALA A 67 21.98 -5.09 12.07
CA ALA A 67 22.39 -3.85 11.42
C ALA A 67 21.65 -2.62 11.98
N PHE A 68 20.33 -2.76 12.18
CA PHE A 68 19.50 -1.73 12.78
C PHE A 68 19.97 -1.38 14.19
N GLU A 69 20.15 -2.37 15.05
CA GLU A 69 20.56 -2.15 16.45
C GLU A 69 21.96 -1.53 16.54
N GLY A 70 22.90 -2.00 15.71
CA GLY A 70 24.25 -1.45 15.63
C GLY A 70 24.29 0.03 15.23
N ARG A 71 23.32 0.50 14.44
CA ARG A 71 23.29 1.88 13.94
C ARG A 71 22.35 2.79 14.72
N TYR A 72 21.09 2.38 14.90
CA TYR A 72 20.05 3.19 15.54
C TYR A 72 20.19 3.25 17.06
N LEU A 73 20.69 2.20 17.71
CA LEU A 73 20.86 2.21 19.16
C LEU A 73 22.19 2.82 19.60
N ALA A 74 23.16 2.92 18.70
CA ALA A 74 24.45 3.56 18.97
C ALA A 74 24.36 5.11 19.04
N SER A 75 23.39 5.72 18.37
CA SER A 75 23.21 7.18 18.35
C SER A 75 22.09 7.61 19.31
N PRO A 76 22.32 8.55 20.25
CA PRO A 76 21.27 9.09 21.12
C PRO A 76 20.05 9.61 20.34
N ARG A 77 20.29 10.38 19.27
CA ARG A 77 19.23 10.95 18.43
C ARG A 77 18.38 9.87 17.74
N LEU A 78 19.00 8.80 17.26
CA LEU A 78 18.28 7.71 16.61
C LEU A 78 17.54 6.83 17.63
N ARG A 79 18.10 6.66 18.85
CA ARG A 79 17.39 6.02 19.96
C ARG A 79 16.08 6.74 20.31
N ASP A 80 16.08 8.06 20.33
CA ASP A 80 14.86 8.83 20.59
C ASP A 80 13.76 8.55 19.56
N ARG A 81 14.13 8.39 18.28
CA ARG A 81 13.18 7.98 17.22
C ARG A 81 12.64 6.57 17.44
N VAL A 82 13.48 5.63 17.88
CA VAL A 82 13.06 4.26 18.22
C VAL A 82 12.08 4.28 19.39
N VAL A 83 12.35 5.08 20.43
CA VAL A 83 11.46 5.25 21.58
C VAL A 83 10.11 5.82 21.13
N ALA A 84 10.12 6.86 20.29
CA ALA A 84 8.89 7.45 19.74
C ALA A 84 8.07 6.44 18.93
N ALA A 85 8.71 5.66 18.04
CA ALA A 85 8.03 4.63 17.25
C ALA A 85 7.38 3.55 18.13
N ARG A 86 8.10 3.10 19.18
CA ARG A 86 7.56 2.14 20.17
C ARG A 86 6.38 2.72 20.95
N ALA A 87 6.48 3.98 21.39
CA ALA A 87 5.41 4.66 22.11
C ALA A 87 4.15 4.82 21.25
N LEU A 88 4.29 5.22 19.99
CA LEU A 88 3.18 5.34 19.03
C LEU A 88 2.47 3.99 18.82
N ARG A 89 3.25 2.91 18.70
CA ARG A 89 2.73 1.56 18.56
C ARG A 89 1.92 1.12 19.78
N LEU A 90 2.43 1.35 21.00
CA LEU A 90 1.72 1.05 22.24
C LEU A 90 0.40 1.81 22.32
N ALA A 91 0.43 3.13 22.05
CA ALA A 91 -0.77 3.97 22.06
C ALA A 91 -1.81 3.57 20.99
N SER A 92 -1.38 2.94 19.90
CA SER A 92 -2.27 2.42 18.84
C SER A 92 -2.87 1.05 19.16
N ALA A 93 -2.14 0.22 19.92
CA ALA A 93 -2.61 -1.11 20.34
C ALA A 93 -3.81 -1.01 21.30
N ASP A 94 -3.84 0.01 22.15
CA ASP A 94 -4.94 0.26 23.10
C ASP A 94 -6.22 0.79 22.45
N ARG A 95 -6.20 1.12 21.14
CA ARG A 95 -7.29 1.84 20.45
C ARG A 95 -8.17 1.02 19.51
N LEU A 96 -8.20 -0.32 19.55
CA LEU A 96 -9.20 -1.09 18.76
C LEU A 96 -9.86 -2.28 19.49
N PRO A 97 -11.21 -2.31 19.58
CA PRO A 97 -11.95 -3.49 19.13
C PRO A 97 -11.84 -3.59 17.60
N ALA A 98 -11.41 -4.77 17.12
CA ALA A 98 -11.17 -5.08 15.72
C ALA A 98 -12.37 -4.76 14.83
N ARG A 99 -12.30 -3.70 14.00
CA ARG A 99 -13.22 -3.58 12.85
C ARG A 99 -12.75 -2.78 11.65
N MET A 100 -11.59 -2.15 11.66
CA MET A 100 -11.01 -1.62 10.42
C MET A 100 -9.49 -1.53 10.52
N ALA A 101 -8.82 -2.69 10.52
CA ALA A 101 -7.42 -2.73 10.15
C ALA A 101 -7.36 -2.56 8.63
N ILE A 102 -7.28 -1.31 8.16
CA ILE A 102 -6.81 -1.04 6.80
C ILE A 102 -5.38 -1.55 6.79
N VAL A 103 -5.21 -2.78 6.27
CA VAL A 103 -3.90 -3.34 5.98
C VAL A 103 -3.26 -2.37 5.00
N ARG A 104 -2.31 -1.54 5.46
CA ARG A 104 -1.33 -0.89 4.59
C ARG A 104 -0.52 -2.02 3.96
N ALA A 105 -1.06 -2.58 2.88
CA ALA A 105 -0.42 -3.64 2.13
C ALA A 105 0.88 -3.07 1.57
N LYS A 106 2.00 -3.54 2.12
CA LYS A 106 3.34 -3.08 1.74
C LYS A 106 3.59 -3.48 0.27
N PRO A 107 3.91 -2.56 -0.65
CA PRO A 107 3.96 -2.82 -2.09
C PRO A 107 5.06 -3.81 -2.53
N TRP A 108 5.99 -4.19 -1.65
CA TRP A 108 6.99 -5.23 -1.92
C TRP A 108 6.46 -6.68 -1.88
N VAL A 109 5.35 -6.97 -1.19
CA VAL A 109 4.73 -8.31 -1.20
C VAL A 109 3.90 -8.52 -2.46
N ALA A 110 3.44 -7.44 -3.09
CA ALA A 110 2.69 -7.49 -4.34
C ALA A 110 3.59 -7.73 -5.58
N ARG A 111 4.92 -7.59 -5.47
CA ARG A 111 5.85 -7.73 -6.61
C ARG A 111 6.57 -9.08 -6.67
N LEU A 112 6.30 -10.01 -5.75
CA LEU A 112 6.65 -11.43 -5.91
C LEU A 112 5.52 -12.29 -6.51
N ALA A 113 4.41 -11.68 -6.96
CA ALA A 113 3.26 -12.37 -7.54
C ALA A 113 2.99 -12.01 -9.02
N ILE A 114 3.88 -11.28 -9.70
CA ILE A 114 3.79 -11.01 -11.15
C ILE A 114 4.91 -11.75 -11.90
N ALA A 115 4.97 -13.06 -11.71
CA ALA A 115 5.63 -13.99 -12.65
C ALA A 115 4.82 -15.30 -12.84
N ALA A 116 3.73 -15.51 -12.10
CA ALA A 116 2.82 -16.66 -12.28
C ALA A 116 1.46 -16.30 -12.92
N GLY A 117 1.05 -15.02 -12.91
CA GLY A 117 -0.25 -14.59 -13.47
C GLY A 117 -0.28 -14.42 -14.99
N VAL A 118 0.86 -14.09 -15.61
CA VAL A 118 0.94 -13.84 -17.07
C VAL A 118 0.96 -15.15 -17.88
N LEU A 119 1.39 -16.27 -17.28
CA LEU A 119 1.38 -17.59 -17.93
C LEU A 119 -0.02 -18.24 -18.01
N LEU A 120 -1.00 -17.81 -17.21
CA LEU A 120 -2.37 -18.33 -17.26
C LEU A 120 -3.31 -17.51 -18.17
N ALA A 121 -2.97 -16.26 -18.48
CA ALA A 121 -3.81 -15.40 -19.34
C ALA A 121 -3.66 -15.70 -20.85
N VAL A 122 -2.54 -16.30 -21.29
CA VAL A 122 -2.32 -16.65 -22.71
C VAL A 122 -2.98 -17.98 -23.09
N GLY A 123 -3.11 -18.95 -22.16
CA GLY A 123 -3.71 -20.26 -22.43
C GLY A 123 -5.25 -20.28 -22.43
N ALA A 124 -5.89 -19.41 -21.64
CA ALA A 124 -7.35 -19.38 -21.52
C ALA A 124 -8.06 -18.71 -22.71
N LEU A 125 -7.32 -17.95 -23.54
CA LEU A 125 -7.88 -17.17 -24.65
C LEU A 125 -8.03 -17.97 -25.96
N TRP A 126 -7.62 -19.23 -26.02
CA TRP A 126 -7.73 -20.11 -27.19
C TRP A 126 -8.81 -21.20 -27.08
N ARG A 127 -9.67 -21.13 -26.04
CA ARG A 127 -10.62 -22.21 -25.77
C ARG A 127 -12.08 -21.76 -25.62
N TRP A 128 -12.46 -20.65 -26.24
CA TRP A 128 -13.89 -20.32 -26.35
C TRP A 128 -14.25 -19.64 -27.67
N PRO A 129 -14.77 -20.36 -28.67
CA PRO A 129 -15.40 -19.74 -29.83
C PRO A 129 -16.70 -19.02 -29.38
N PRO A 130 -17.01 -17.83 -29.92
CA PRO A 130 -18.23 -17.12 -29.58
C PRO A 130 -19.46 -17.92 -30.02
N ARG A 131 -20.33 -18.26 -29.05
CA ARG A 131 -21.63 -18.86 -29.36
C ARG A 131 -22.47 -17.84 -30.13
N PRO A 132 -23.00 -18.17 -31.32
CA PRO A 132 -23.88 -17.27 -32.05
C PRO A 132 -25.11 -16.97 -31.20
N ARG A 133 -25.46 -15.68 -31.10
CA ARG A 133 -26.69 -15.22 -30.46
C ARG A 133 -27.87 -15.76 -31.27
N GLU A 134 -28.54 -16.78 -30.76
CA GLU A 134 -29.91 -17.06 -31.19
C GLU A 134 -30.77 -15.89 -30.73
N VAL A 135 -31.21 -15.10 -31.70
CA VAL A 135 -32.22 -14.06 -31.50
C VAL A 135 -33.55 -14.78 -31.29
N THR A 136 -33.84 -15.16 -30.05
CA THR A 136 -35.20 -15.51 -29.66
C THR A 136 -36.03 -14.22 -29.68
N SER A 137 -36.58 -13.96 -30.85
CA SER A 137 -37.66 -13.00 -31.06
C SER A 137 -38.90 -13.56 -30.36
N ALA A 138 -39.21 -13.07 -29.17
CA ALA A 138 -40.48 -13.32 -28.50
C ALA A 138 -40.84 -12.17 -27.55
N SER A 139 -41.75 -11.32 -28.03
CA SER A 139 -42.91 -10.86 -27.25
C SER A 139 -42.69 -9.85 -26.12
N HIS A 140 -42.75 -8.55 -26.44
CA HIS A 140 -43.30 -7.56 -25.51
C HIS A 140 -44.75 -7.25 -25.90
N PRO A 141 -45.76 -7.70 -25.12
CA PRO A 141 -47.08 -7.09 -25.21
C PRO A 141 -47.00 -5.65 -24.69
N MET A 142 -47.41 -4.69 -25.53
CA MET A 142 -47.62 -3.30 -25.15
C MET A 142 -48.71 -3.23 -24.06
N THR A 143 -48.34 -2.94 -22.82
CA THR A 143 -49.29 -2.58 -21.77
C THR A 143 -49.69 -1.12 -21.91
N SER A 144 -50.99 -0.95 -22.13
CA SER A 144 -51.74 0.29 -22.33
C SER A 144 -51.66 1.25 -21.14
N LEU A 145 -51.64 2.54 -21.48
CA LEU A 145 -51.58 3.73 -20.63
C LEU A 145 -52.90 3.97 -19.86
N ALA A 146 -52.84 4.35 -18.57
CA ALA A 146 -53.82 5.26 -17.94
C ALA A 146 -53.28 5.83 -16.61
N PRO A 147 -53.39 7.15 -16.35
CA PRO A 147 -52.89 7.80 -15.14
C PRO A 147 -53.97 7.83 -14.05
N GLN A 148 -53.63 7.51 -12.80
CA GLN A 148 -54.48 7.78 -11.63
C GLN A 148 -53.80 8.76 -10.69
N THR A 149 -54.41 9.94 -10.61
CA THR A 149 -54.13 11.05 -9.69
C THR A 149 -54.63 10.74 -8.27
N ALA A 150 -53.75 10.91 -7.28
CA ALA A 150 -54.08 11.25 -5.89
C ALA A 150 -53.82 12.77 -5.71
N PRO A 151 -54.35 13.52 -4.72
CA PRO A 151 -54.49 13.13 -3.30
C PRO A 151 -55.71 13.71 -2.52
N ALA A 152 -55.98 13.20 -1.32
CA ALA A 152 -56.27 14.01 -0.11
C ALA A 152 -56.66 13.12 1.10
N SER A 153 -55.92 13.31 2.18
CA SER A 153 -56.06 12.74 3.54
C SER A 153 -57.23 13.41 4.31
N THR A 154 -58.14 12.65 4.95
CA THR A 154 -58.25 12.43 6.44
C THR A 154 -59.01 13.55 7.21
N PRO A 155 -59.56 13.40 8.44
CA PRO A 155 -60.18 12.28 9.22
C PRO A 155 -61.68 12.57 9.57
N GLY A 156 -62.52 11.63 10.04
CA GLY A 156 -62.73 11.29 11.47
C GLY A 156 -64.19 11.54 11.92
N PRO A 157 -64.83 10.71 12.77
CA PRO A 157 -66.28 10.77 13.03
C PRO A 157 -66.65 11.54 14.31
N GLY A 158 -67.89 12.05 14.39
CA GLY A 158 -68.44 12.59 15.64
C GLY A 158 -69.88 13.11 15.53
N LEU A 159 -70.75 12.45 16.29
CA LEU A 159 -72.13 12.77 16.70
C LEU A 159 -73.27 12.52 15.70
#